data_AF-A0A925JW00-F1
#
_entry.id   AF-A0A925JW00-F1
#
_cell.length_a   1.000
_cell.length_b   1.000
_cell.length_c   1.000
_cell.angle_alpha   90.00
_cell.angle_beta   90.00
_cell.angle_gamma   90.00
#
_symmetry.space_group_name_H-M   'P 1'
#
loop_
_entity.id
_entity.type
_entity.pdbx_description
1 polymer ?
#
loop_
_entity_poly.entity_id
_entity_poly.type
_entity_poly.pdbx_seq_one_letter_code
_entity_poly.pdbx_strand_id
1 'polypeptide(L)'
;MLQQTDGHEETVQNCLESIKISSLGEWDVLMFLHRHKSSLVSAEQIARFVGYSGKAVGDALDRLESHRLISRSRSLQRVRFYHLAAPEAHPTPEDCFTRLIDIAETRIGRLLVIKCLRQHRAVMHIAPKGSKK
;
A
#
# COMPACT_ATOMS: atom_id res chain seq x y z
N MET A 1 -24.50 14.64 -11.88
CA MET A 1 -23.97 13.40 -11.27
C MET A 1 -22.60 13.66 -10.61
N LEU A 2 -22.50 14.58 -9.63
CA LEU A 2 -21.21 14.99 -9.03
C LEU A 2 -21.12 14.78 -7.50
N GLN A 3 -22.15 14.20 -6.86
CA GLN A 3 -22.18 14.09 -5.39
C GLN A 3 -21.64 12.77 -4.83
N GLN A 4 -21.40 11.75 -5.66
CA GLN A 4 -20.91 10.45 -5.17
C GLN A 4 -19.38 10.38 -5.02
N THR A 5 -18.61 11.24 -5.70
CA THR A 5 -17.14 11.15 -5.71
C THR A 5 -16.48 11.62 -4.42
N ASP A 6 -17.06 12.61 -3.72
CA ASP A 6 -16.42 13.23 -2.54
C ASP A 6 -16.42 12.28 -1.33
N GLY A 7 -17.52 11.54 -1.10
CA GLY A 7 -17.59 10.55 -0.01
C GLY A 7 -16.66 9.35 -0.20
N HIS A 8 -16.39 8.99 -1.46
CA HIS A 8 -15.41 7.95 -1.78
C HIS A 8 -13.97 8.45 -1.59
N GLU A 9 -13.67 9.71 -1.89
CA GLU A 9 -12.33 10.29 -1.72
C GLU A 9 -11.93 10.33 -0.24
N GLU A 10 -12.81 10.80 0.63
CA GLU A 10 -12.60 10.80 2.08
C GLU A 10 -12.45 9.38 2.62
N THR A 11 -13.29 8.44 2.17
CA THR A 11 -13.17 7.03 2.54
C THR A 11 -11.82 6.44 2.14
N VAL A 12 -11.37 6.69 0.91
CA VAL A 12 -10.07 6.21 0.42
C VAL A 12 -8.95 6.79 1.27
N GLN A 13 -8.99 8.09 1.55
CA GLN A 13 -7.98 8.77 2.35
C GLN A 13 -7.89 8.19 3.78
N ASN A 14 -9.03 8.06 4.46
CA ASN A 14 -9.10 7.49 5.80
C ASN A 14 -8.62 6.03 5.83
N CYS A 15 -8.98 5.24 4.81
CA CYS A 15 -8.53 3.85 4.72
C CYS A 15 -7.02 3.79 4.51
N LEU A 16 -6.45 4.59 3.59
CA LEU A 16 -5.01 4.63 3.33
C LEU A 16 -4.20 5.01 4.58
N GLU A 17 -4.70 5.97 5.36
CA GLU A 17 -4.10 6.37 6.64
C GLU A 17 -4.20 5.26 7.70
N SER A 18 -5.36 4.61 7.80
CA SER A 18 -5.58 3.49 8.72
C SER A 18 -4.62 2.33 8.47
N ILE A 19 -4.38 1.99 7.20
CA ILE A 19 -3.41 0.96 6.80
C ILE A 19 -1.98 1.50 6.62
N LYS A 20 -1.75 2.79 6.88
CA LYS A 20 -0.43 3.45 6.80
C LYS A 20 0.25 3.29 5.42
N ILE A 21 -0.52 3.33 4.35
CA ILE A 21 0.02 3.34 2.97
C ILE A 21 0.16 4.78 2.52
N SER A 22 1.39 5.15 2.16
CA SER A 22 1.77 6.54 1.88
C SER A 22 2.28 6.75 0.46
N SER A 23 2.53 5.68 -0.28
CA SER A 23 3.08 5.75 -1.63
C SER A 23 2.41 4.78 -2.61
N LEU A 24 2.49 5.13 -3.90
CA LEU A 24 2.06 4.25 -4.99
C LEU A 24 2.83 2.93 -5.02
N GLY A 25 4.13 2.95 -4.70
CA GLY A 25 4.94 1.73 -4.68
C GLY A 25 4.50 0.74 -3.60
N GLU A 26 4.19 1.23 -2.40
CA GLU A 26 3.60 0.40 -1.33
C GLU A 26 2.25 -0.19 -1.74
N TRP A 27 1.39 0.64 -2.33
CA TRP A 27 0.08 0.21 -2.83
C TRP A 27 0.18 -0.86 -3.93
N ASP A 28 1.04 -0.66 -4.92
CA ASP A 28 1.21 -1.59 -6.05
C ASP A 28 1.80 -2.93 -5.59
N VAL A 29 2.75 -2.90 -4.64
CA VAL A 29 3.31 -4.12 -4.03
C VAL A 29 2.24 -4.85 -3.22
N LEU A 30 1.42 -4.14 -2.44
CA LEU A 30 0.34 -4.74 -1.65
C LEU A 30 -0.73 -5.38 -2.56
N MET A 31 -1.12 -4.70 -3.64
CA MET A 31 -2.05 -5.21 -4.65
C MET A 31 -1.50 -6.47 -5.34
N PHE A 32 -0.20 -6.49 -5.63
CA PHE A 32 0.47 -7.68 -6.17
C PHE A 32 0.34 -8.86 -5.21
N LEU A 33 0.68 -8.68 -3.94
CA LEU A 33 0.60 -9.75 -2.93
C LEU A 33 -0.85 -10.23 -2.70
N HIS A 34 -1.82 -9.32 -2.72
CA HIS A 34 -3.23 -9.68 -2.61
C HIS A 34 -3.72 -10.55 -3.77
N ARG A 35 -3.36 -10.19 -5.00
CA ARG A 35 -3.72 -10.96 -6.21
C ARG A 35 -3.00 -12.29 -6.26
N HIS A 36 -1.81 -12.37 -5.67
CA HIS A 36 -0.97 -13.57 -5.65
C HIS A 36 -0.79 -14.09 -4.23
N LYS A 37 -1.93 -14.44 -3.59
CA LYS A 37 -2.17 -14.80 -2.17
C LYS A 37 -1.06 -15.60 -1.45
N SER A 38 -0.26 -16.36 -2.19
CA SER A 38 0.95 -17.02 -1.69
C SER A 38 2.00 -17.06 -2.80
N SER A 39 2.95 -16.13 -2.74
CA SER A 39 4.05 -16.06 -3.71
C SER A 39 5.39 -16.25 -3.03
N LEU A 40 6.11 -17.30 -3.43
CA LEU A 40 7.53 -17.47 -3.14
C LEU A 40 8.31 -16.66 -4.19
N VAL A 41 8.49 -15.37 -3.92
CA VAL A 41 9.11 -14.43 -4.87
C VAL A 41 10.13 -13.55 -4.16
N SER A 42 11.22 -13.21 -4.84
CA SER A 42 12.18 -12.22 -4.36
C SER A 42 11.66 -10.80 -4.62
N ALA A 43 12.22 -9.81 -3.90
CA ALA A 43 11.92 -8.40 -4.14
C ALA A 43 12.24 -8.00 -5.60
N GLU A 44 13.30 -8.55 -6.19
CA GLU A 44 13.67 -8.32 -7.59
C GLU A 44 12.66 -8.92 -8.58
N GLN A 45 12.04 -10.05 -8.24
CA GLN A 45 10.97 -10.61 -9.07
C GLN A 45 9.71 -9.75 -9.00
N ILE A 46 9.29 -9.35 -7.80
CA ILE A 46 8.16 -8.43 -7.61
C ILE A 46 8.41 -7.13 -8.39
N ALA A 47 9.60 -6.54 -8.26
CA ALA A 47 10.02 -5.33 -8.96
C ALA A 47 9.80 -5.38 -10.48
N ARG A 48 10.07 -6.52 -11.12
CA ARG A 48 9.81 -6.70 -12.56
C ARG A 48 8.31 -6.72 -12.89
N PHE A 49 7.47 -7.25 -12.01
CA PHE A 49 6.02 -7.26 -12.21
C PHE A 49 5.37 -5.90 -11.98
N VAL A 50 5.83 -5.16 -10.97
CA VAL A 50 5.25 -3.86 -10.61
C VAL A 50 5.93 -2.66 -11.29
N GLY A 51 7.04 -2.88 -11.99
CA GLY A 51 7.75 -1.82 -12.74
C GLY A 51 8.57 -0.86 -11.87
N TYR A 52 8.94 -1.27 -10.65
CA TYR A 52 9.76 -0.48 -9.72
C TYR A 52 11.19 -1.05 -9.64
N SER A 53 12.11 -0.32 -9.01
CA SER A 53 13.44 -0.87 -8.69
C SER A 53 13.35 -1.89 -7.55
N GLY A 54 14.25 -2.87 -7.55
CA GLY A 54 14.34 -3.86 -6.46
C GLY A 54 14.51 -3.22 -5.07
N LYS A 55 15.27 -2.12 -4.99
CA LYS A 55 15.42 -1.34 -3.75
C LYS A 55 14.09 -0.72 -3.31
N ALA A 56 13.37 -0.05 -4.20
CA ALA A 56 12.09 0.57 -3.87
C ALA A 56 11.05 -0.46 -3.41
N VAL A 57 11.03 -1.64 -4.04
CA VAL A 57 10.19 -2.76 -3.61
C VAL A 57 10.64 -3.33 -2.27
N GLY A 58 11.94 -3.49 -2.03
CA GLY A 58 12.48 -3.90 -0.74
C GLY A 58 12.05 -2.97 0.39
N ASP A 59 12.25 -1.65 0.20
CA ASP A 59 11.86 -0.62 1.15
C ASP A 59 10.33 -0.65 1.42
N ALA A 60 9.52 -0.84 0.37
CA ALA A 60 8.07 -0.97 0.51
C ALA A 60 7.69 -2.23 1.31
N LEU A 61 8.29 -3.38 1.01
CA LEU A 61 8.03 -4.63 1.73
C LEU A 61 8.44 -4.54 3.21
N ASP A 62 9.54 -3.85 3.53
CA ASP A 62 9.96 -3.63 4.92
C ASP A 62 8.97 -2.71 5.66
N ARG A 63 8.45 -1.67 5.01
CA ARG A 63 7.41 -0.80 5.59
C ARG A 63 6.09 -1.52 5.82
N LEU A 64 5.61 -2.26 4.81
CA LEU A 64 4.40 -3.08 4.91
C LEU A 64 4.49 -4.11 6.05
N GLU A 65 5.65 -4.73 6.23
CA GLU A 65 5.91 -5.66 7.34
C GLU A 65 5.92 -4.92 8.69
N SER A 66 6.56 -3.75 8.77
CA SER A 66 6.56 -2.92 9.99
C SER A 66 5.15 -2.46 10.41
N HIS A 67 4.25 -2.32 9.45
CA HIS A 67 2.84 -1.97 9.66
C HIS A 67 1.95 -3.20 9.86
N ARG A 68 2.54 -4.40 9.92
CA ARG A 68 1.83 -5.68 10.09
C ARG A 68 0.76 -5.91 9.02
N LEU A 69 0.94 -5.36 7.83
CA LEU A 69 0.06 -5.65 6.68
C LEU A 69 0.48 -6.94 5.98
N ILE A 70 1.77 -7.25 6.04
CA ILE A 70 2.34 -8.47 5.48
C ILE A 70 3.24 -9.14 6.50
N SER A 71 3.41 -10.43 6.34
CA SER A 71 4.34 -11.25 7.10
C SER A 71 5.30 -11.93 6.14
N ARG A 72 6.55 -12.06 6.59
CA ARG A 72 7.68 -12.57 5.81
C ARG A 72 8.20 -13.86 6.43
N SER A 73 8.34 -14.92 5.64
CA SER A 73 9.06 -16.10 6.12
C SER A 73 10.57 -15.86 6.15
N ARG A 74 11.27 -16.47 7.12
CA ARG A 74 12.74 -16.52 7.12
C ARG A 74 13.19 -17.45 5.98
N SER A 75 13.86 -16.90 4.98
CA SER A 75 14.38 -17.65 3.84
C SER A 75 15.84 -18.04 3.99
N LEU A 76 16.22 -19.22 3.49
CA LEU A 76 17.62 -19.66 3.43
C LEU A 76 18.41 -19.10 2.22
N GLN A 77 17.76 -18.61 1.15
CA GLN A 77 18.44 -18.26 -0.11
C GLN A 77 17.77 -17.12 -0.93
N ARG A 78 17.66 -15.90 -0.39
CA ARG A 78 17.14 -14.67 -1.05
C ARG A 78 15.69 -14.68 -1.56
N VAL A 79 15.00 -15.82 -1.61
CA VAL A 79 13.58 -15.91 -1.99
C VAL A 79 12.74 -16.08 -0.73
N ARG A 80 11.76 -15.21 -0.51
CA ARG A 80 10.95 -15.17 0.72
C ARG A 80 9.49 -15.44 0.39
N PHE A 81 8.78 -16.09 1.32
CA PHE A 81 7.31 -16.12 1.25
C PHE A 81 6.78 -14.84 1.86
N TYR A 82 5.93 -14.16 1.10
CA TYR A 82 5.14 -13.03 1.57
C TYR A 82 3.68 -13.45 1.63
N HIS A 83 3.04 -13.22 2.77
CA HIS A 83 1.60 -13.40 2.93
C HIS A 83 0.99 -12.16 3.59
N LEU A 84 -0.27 -11.86 3.28
CA LEU A 84 -1.04 -10.86 4.01
C LEU A 84 -1.20 -11.32 5.45
N ALA A 85 -0.89 -10.46 6.41
CA ALA A 85 -1.03 -10.80 7.83
C ALA A 85 -2.52 -10.94 8.16
N ALA A 86 -2.90 -12.03 8.84
CA ALA A 86 -4.25 -12.19 9.36
C ALA A 86 -4.50 -11.17 10.50
N PRO A 87 -5.72 -10.64 10.66
CA PRO A 87 -6.00 -9.66 11.68
C PRO A 87 -6.04 -10.34 13.04
N GLU A 88 -5.03 -10.07 13.87
CA GLU A 88 -5.13 -10.40 15.28
C GLU A 88 -5.99 -9.34 15.99
N ALA A 89 -7.27 -9.71 16.18
CA ALA A 89 -8.13 -9.31 17.29
C ALA A 89 -8.31 -7.80 17.61
N HIS A 90 -8.40 -6.95 16.60
CA HIS A 90 -8.96 -5.59 16.72
C HIS A 90 -9.77 -5.24 15.45
N PRO A 91 -10.68 -4.24 15.46
CA PRO A 91 -11.44 -3.81 14.27
C PRO A 91 -10.55 -3.02 13.29
N THR A 92 -9.44 -3.64 12.87
CA THR A 92 -8.18 -2.99 12.51
C THR A 92 -7.67 -3.46 11.14
N PRO A 93 -7.16 -2.54 10.31
CA PRO A 93 -6.68 -2.70 8.93
C PRO A 93 -7.45 -3.52 7.89
N GLU A 94 -8.02 -4.68 8.21
CA GLU A 94 -8.64 -5.58 7.22
C GLU A 94 -9.89 -4.96 6.57
N ASP A 95 -10.72 -4.25 7.34
CA ASP A 95 -11.90 -3.57 6.81
C ASP A 95 -11.52 -2.44 5.85
N CYS A 96 -10.51 -1.64 6.21
CA CYS A 96 -10.02 -0.56 5.36
C CYS A 96 -9.33 -1.12 4.11
N PHE A 97 -8.56 -2.19 4.27
CA PHE A 97 -7.89 -2.86 3.16
C PHE A 97 -8.91 -3.45 2.18
N THR A 98 -9.89 -4.22 2.66
CA THR A 98 -10.96 -4.80 1.84
C THR A 98 -11.75 -3.71 1.11
N ARG A 99 -12.14 -2.64 1.80
CA ARG A 99 -12.83 -1.50 1.16
C ARG A 99 -11.99 -0.85 0.06
N LEU A 100 -10.68 -0.70 0.27
CA LEU A 100 -9.78 -0.18 -0.77
C LEU A 100 -9.65 -1.13 -1.96
N ILE A 101 -9.61 -2.45 -1.73
CA ILE A 101 -9.64 -3.46 -2.79
C ILE A 101 -10.92 -3.31 -3.62
N ASP A 102 -12.08 -3.28 -2.97
CA ASP A 102 -13.40 -3.16 -3.63
C ASP A 102 -13.47 -1.90 -4.50
N ILE A 103 -13.01 -0.76 -3.97
CA ILE A 103 -12.93 0.50 -4.72
C ILE A 103 -11.99 0.32 -5.94
N ALA A 104 -10.81 -0.28 -5.73
CA ALA A 104 -9.79 -0.47 -6.76
C ALA A 104 -10.12 -1.54 -7.82
N GLU A 105 -11.22 -2.29 -7.68
CA GLU A 105 -11.71 -3.18 -8.74
C GLU A 105 -12.12 -2.38 -9.99
N THR A 106 -12.66 -1.17 -9.78
CA THR A 106 -13.08 -0.29 -10.88
C THR A 106 -11.93 0.60 -11.37
N ARG A 107 -11.97 0.98 -12.66
CA ARG A 107 -10.99 1.95 -13.20
C ARG A 107 -11.06 3.30 -12.47
N ILE A 108 -12.27 3.75 -12.14
CA ILE A 108 -12.49 5.03 -11.46
C ILE A 108 -11.90 4.99 -10.05
N GLY A 109 -12.15 3.93 -9.29
CA GLY A 109 -11.59 3.78 -7.95
C GLY A 109 -10.07 3.65 -7.94
N ARG A 110 -9.46 2.97 -8.91
CA ARG A 110 -7.99 2.99 -9.06
C ARG A 110 -7.44 4.40 -9.26
N LEU A 111 -8.08 5.19 -10.12
CA LEU A 111 -7.68 6.59 -10.35
C LEU A 111 -7.84 7.42 -9.08
N LEU A 112 -8.86 7.14 -8.27
CA LEU A 112 -9.09 7.80 -7.00
C LEU A 112 -7.98 7.47 -5.97
N VAL A 113 -7.64 6.19 -5.79
CA VAL A 113 -6.53 5.78 -4.92
C VAL A 113 -5.21 6.43 -5.36
N ILE A 114 -4.95 6.45 -6.67
CA ILE A 114 -3.76 7.11 -7.22
C ILE A 114 -3.76 8.62 -6.92
N LYS A 115 -4.91 9.28 -7.06
CA LYS A 115 -5.08 10.72 -6.77
C LYS A 115 -4.75 11.00 -5.30
N CYS A 116 -5.35 10.27 -4.35
CA CYS A 116 -5.12 10.42 -2.92
C CYS A 116 -3.65 10.22 -2.56
N LEU A 117 -3.02 9.14 -3.05
CA LEU A 117 -1.59 8.86 -2.78
C LEU A 117 -0.65 9.92 -3.35
N ARG A 118 -0.99 10.52 -4.49
CA ARG A 118 -0.21 11.62 -5.07
C ARG A 118 -0.36 12.91 -4.26
N GLN A 119 -1.56 13.21 -3.76
CA GLN A 119 -1.81 14.36 -2.89
C GLN A 119 -1.08 14.22 -1.56
N HIS A 120 -1.09 13.02 -0.97
CA HIS A 120 -0.37 12.73 0.27
C HIS A 120 1.14 13.01 0.16
N ARG A 121 1.74 12.64 -1.00
CA ARG A 121 3.12 12.99 -1.32
C ARG A 121 3.33 14.50 -1.46
N ALA A 122 2.40 15.22 -2.10
CA ALA A 122 2.51 16.66 -2.29
C ALA A 122 2.48 17.41 -0.95
N VAL A 123 1.63 17.00 -0.01
CA VAL A 123 1.53 17.59 1.33
C VAL A 123 2.83 17.39 2.13
N MET A 124 3.44 16.20 2.06
CA MET A 124 4.73 15.93 2.73
C MET A 124 5.91 16.76 2.18
N HIS A 125 5.83 17.21 0.92
CA HIS A 125 6.85 18.10 0.33
C HIS A 125 6.64 19.59 0.62
N ILE A 126 5.47 19.99 1.15
CA ILE A 126 5.13 21.41 1.43
C ILE A 126 5.39 21.77 2.91
N ALA A 127 5.71 20.81 3.79
CA ALA A 127 6.05 21.11 5.18
C ALA A 127 7.26 22.08 5.24
N PRO A 128 7.15 23.24 5.92
CA PRO A 128 8.19 24.26 5.89
C PRO A 128 9.44 23.73 6.60
N LYS A 129 10.58 23.79 5.91
CA LYS A 129 11.91 23.67 6.52
C LYS A 129 11.98 24.70 7.64
N GLY A 130 11.89 24.24 8.89
CA GLY A 130 12.04 25.06 10.08
C GLY A 130 13.30 25.90 9.97
N SER A 131 13.11 27.21 10.00
CA SER A 131 14.14 28.23 10.04
C SER A 131 15.08 27.94 11.21
N LYS A 132 16.37 27.81 10.92
CA LYS A 132 17.41 27.91 11.94
C LYS A 132 17.32 29.30 12.58
N LYS A 133 17.17 29.33 13.90
CA LYS A 133 17.63 30.45 14.73
C LYS A 133 18.93 30.03 15.37
#